data_AF-A0A0U1DEC5-F1
#
_entry.id   AF-A0A0U1DEC5-F1
#
_cell.length_a   1.000
_cell.length_b   1.000
_cell.length_c   1.000
_cell.angle_alpha   90.00
_cell.angle_beta   90.00
_cell.angle_gamma   90.00
#
_symmetry.space_group_name_H-M   'P 1'
#
loop_
_entity.id
_entity.type
_entity.pdbx_description
1 polymer ?
#
loop_
_entity_poly.entity_id
_entity_poly.type
_entity_poly.pdbx_seq_one_letter_code
_entity_poly.pdbx_strand_id
1 'polypeptide(L)'
;MPSSKPVMLRPVPPPLGSTTAGARPAKRAKLGHAYDGLAVAAIRQLREIGGKEAVRTFARRRMDTILAGVTEGSGSVADTAERVADALTRAGYATTTTPVDGPIHGVQICQHHCPVSHVAEEFPELCETESEAFAEILGTHVQRLATIVNGDCACTTHVPLDADGPARTPALTSQTTASKQGAAK
;
A
#
# COMPACT_ATOMS: atom_id res chain seq x y z
N MET A 1 47.04 -9.41 -70.59
CA MET A 1 47.19 -10.65 -69.80
C MET A 1 47.93 -10.31 -68.51
N PRO A 2 47.57 -10.83 -67.32
CA PRO A 2 46.53 -11.80 -66.99
C PRO A 2 45.35 -11.21 -66.18
N SER A 3 44.21 -11.87 -66.30
CA SER A 3 43.00 -11.67 -65.49
C SER A 3 43.21 -12.10 -64.05
N SER A 4 42.91 -11.23 -63.10
CA SER A 4 42.60 -11.64 -61.72
C SER A 4 41.09 -11.57 -61.55
N LYS A 5 40.44 -12.73 -61.59
CA LYS A 5 39.01 -12.88 -61.28
C LYS A 5 38.79 -12.58 -59.80
N PRO A 6 37.72 -11.88 -59.41
CA PRO A 6 37.37 -11.73 -58.00
C PRO A 6 36.92 -13.07 -57.42
N VAL A 7 37.54 -13.47 -56.30
CA VAL A 7 37.09 -14.60 -55.49
C VAL A 7 35.76 -14.20 -54.85
N MET A 8 34.67 -14.85 -55.27
CA MET A 8 33.38 -14.78 -54.60
C MET A 8 33.52 -15.35 -53.19
N LEU A 9 33.53 -14.47 -52.18
CA LEU A 9 33.37 -14.87 -50.79
C LEU A 9 31.95 -15.42 -50.63
N ARG A 10 31.83 -16.73 -50.37
CA ARG A 10 30.54 -17.36 -50.10
C ARG A 10 30.00 -16.82 -48.76
N PRO A 11 28.73 -16.43 -48.66
CA PRO A 11 28.15 -15.97 -47.40
C PRO A 11 28.15 -17.10 -46.38
N VAL A 12 28.62 -16.79 -45.17
CA VAL A 12 28.54 -17.67 -43.99
C VAL A 12 27.06 -17.72 -43.56
N PRO A 13 26.44 -18.90 -43.42
CA PRO A 13 25.06 -18.98 -42.96
C PRO A 13 24.96 -18.56 -41.48
N PRO A 14 23.89 -17.87 -41.06
CA PRO A 14 23.68 -17.53 -39.66
C PRO A 14 23.47 -18.80 -38.82
N PRO A 15 23.86 -18.80 -37.53
CA PRO A 15 23.60 -19.93 -36.66
C PRO A 15 22.09 -20.12 -36.49
N LEU A 16 21.63 -21.35 -36.73
CA LEU A 16 20.30 -21.81 -36.39
C LEU A 16 20.16 -21.88 -34.87
N GLY A 17 19.33 -21.02 -34.29
CA GLY A 17 18.85 -21.21 -32.93
C GLY A 17 18.68 -19.93 -32.11
N SER A 18 17.55 -19.24 -32.30
CA SER A 18 16.88 -18.55 -31.19
C SER A 18 15.41 -18.30 -31.54
N THR A 19 14.59 -19.34 -31.38
CA THR A 19 13.14 -19.16 -31.33
C THR A 19 12.78 -18.56 -29.97
N THR A 20 13.01 -17.27 -29.77
CA THR A 20 12.36 -16.53 -28.69
C THR A 20 11.12 -15.87 -29.25
N ALA A 21 9.98 -16.50 -28.98
CA ALA A 21 8.68 -15.87 -29.08
C ALA A 21 8.70 -14.58 -28.24
N GLY A 22 8.82 -13.44 -28.91
CA GLY A 22 8.77 -12.12 -28.28
C GLY A 22 7.38 -11.85 -27.71
N ALA A 23 7.15 -12.25 -26.47
CA ALA A 23 6.05 -11.71 -25.68
C ALA A 23 6.36 -10.24 -25.36
N ARG A 24 5.80 -9.33 -26.19
CA ARG A 24 5.93 -7.88 -26.06
C ARG A 24 5.50 -7.39 -24.66
N PRO A 25 6.20 -6.42 -24.05
CA PRO A 25 5.85 -5.84 -22.74
C PRO A 25 4.42 -5.27 -22.67
N ALA A 26 3.85 -4.88 -23.82
CA ALA A 26 2.47 -4.39 -23.92
C ALA A 26 1.38 -5.44 -23.58
N LYS A 27 1.68 -6.75 -23.61
CA LYS A 27 0.71 -7.79 -23.20
C LYS A 27 0.55 -7.89 -21.68
N ARG A 28 1.59 -7.54 -20.90
CA ARG A 28 1.57 -7.70 -19.44
C ARG A 28 0.78 -6.57 -18.77
N ALA A 29 0.88 -5.35 -19.28
CA ALA A 29 0.11 -4.20 -18.80
C ALA A 29 -1.41 -4.36 -19.05
N LYS A 30 -1.82 -4.83 -20.24
CA LYS A 30 -3.24 -5.09 -20.54
C LYS A 30 -3.85 -6.22 -19.68
N LEU A 31 -3.03 -7.18 -19.26
CA LEU A 31 -3.49 -8.28 -18.42
C LEU A 31 -3.72 -7.84 -16.97
N GLY A 32 -2.91 -6.91 -16.44
CA GLY A 32 -3.11 -6.30 -15.12
C GLY A 32 -4.52 -5.74 -14.96
N HIS A 33 -4.95 -4.91 -15.92
CA HIS A 33 -6.30 -4.33 -15.90
C HIS A 33 -7.44 -5.35 -16.00
N ALA A 34 -7.22 -6.49 -16.66
CA ALA A 34 -8.24 -7.55 -16.73
C ALA A 34 -8.40 -8.29 -15.39
N TYR A 35 -7.30 -8.50 -14.66
CA TYR A 35 -7.35 -9.06 -13.31
C TYR A 35 -7.96 -8.09 -12.31
N ASP A 36 -7.63 -6.80 -12.41
CA ASP A 36 -8.22 -5.79 -11.54
C ASP A 36 -9.73 -5.69 -11.78
N GLY A 37 -10.18 -5.75 -13.04
CA GLY A 37 -11.60 -5.79 -13.38
C GLY A 37 -12.32 -7.02 -12.79
N LEU A 38 -11.69 -8.20 -12.83
CA LEU A 38 -12.23 -9.40 -12.17
C LEU A 38 -12.29 -9.22 -10.64
N ALA A 39 -11.26 -8.66 -10.02
CA ALA A 39 -11.22 -8.40 -8.59
C ALA A 39 -12.31 -7.42 -8.16
N VAL A 40 -12.50 -6.31 -8.90
CA VAL A 40 -13.59 -5.36 -8.68
C VAL A 40 -14.94 -6.06 -8.77
N ALA A 41 -15.18 -6.87 -9.81
CA ALA A 41 -16.43 -7.60 -9.96
C ALA A 41 -16.69 -8.55 -8.78
N ALA A 42 -15.66 -9.25 -8.30
CA ALA A 42 -15.78 -10.15 -7.16
C ALA A 42 -16.10 -9.40 -5.85
N ILE A 43 -15.44 -8.29 -5.57
CA ILE A 43 -15.70 -7.51 -4.35
C ILE A 43 -17.05 -6.78 -4.43
N ARG A 44 -17.51 -6.36 -5.61
CA ARG A 44 -18.89 -5.87 -5.81
C ARG A 44 -19.91 -6.93 -5.39
N GLN A 45 -19.72 -8.17 -5.85
CA GLN A 45 -20.60 -9.27 -5.48
C GLN A 45 -20.57 -9.55 -3.97
N LEU A 46 -19.38 -9.49 -3.35
CA LEU A 46 -19.23 -9.63 -1.90
C LEU A 46 -20.01 -8.54 -1.15
N ARG A 47 -19.92 -7.29 -1.60
CA ARG A 47 -20.65 -6.16 -1.03
C ARG A 47 -22.16 -6.30 -1.22
N GLU A 48 -22.62 -6.82 -2.35
CA GLU A 48 -24.05 -7.04 -2.60
C GLU A 48 -24.64 -8.10 -1.66
N ILE A 49 -23.91 -9.20 -1.43
CA ILE A 49 -24.38 -10.31 -0.60
C ILE A 49 -24.26 -9.98 0.90
N GLY A 50 -23.13 -9.38 1.32
CA GLY A 50 -22.76 -9.23 2.73
C GLY A 50 -22.64 -7.78 3.22
N GLY A 51 -22.93 -6.80 2.37
CA GLY A 51 -22.82 -5.38 2.71
C GLY A 51 -21.39 -4.89 2.86
N LYS A 52 -21.26 -3.66 3.36
CA LYS A 52 -19.98 -2.98 3.61
C LYS A 52 -19.07 -3.76 4.58
N GLU A 53 -19.65 -4.32 5.64
CA GLU A 53 -18.90 -5.06 6.66
C GLU A 53 -18.25 -6.34 6.12
N ALA A 54 -18.85 -6.98 5.09
CA ALA A 54 -18.21 -8.12 4.44
C ALA A 54 -16.93 -7.71 3.70
N VAL A 55 -16.92 -6.53 3.06
CA VAL A 55 -15.73 -5.98 2.40
C VAL A 55 -14.67 -5.63 3.43
N ARG A 56 -15.05 -4.97 4.53
CA ARG A 56 -14.14 -4.64 5.64
C ARG A 56 -13.54 -5.89 6.29
N THR A 57 -14.35 -6.92 6.51
CA THR A 57 -13.87 -8.22 7.04
C THR A 57 -12.88 -8.89 6.09
N PHE A 58 -13.15 -8.83 4.79
CA PHE A 58 -12.22 -9.34 3.77
C PHE A 58 -10.89 -8.55 3.78
N ALA A 59 -10.96 -7.21 3.80
CA ALA A 59 -9.80 -6.34 3.87
C ALA A 59 -8.94 -6.65 5.10
N ARG A 60 -9.58 -6.85 6.27
CA ARG A 60 -8.89 -7.22 7.51
C ARG A 60 -8.14 -8.53 7.41
N ARG A 61 -8.82 -9.59 6.97
CA ARG A 61 -8.19 -10.92 6.80
C ARG A 61 -7.03 -10.87 5.82
N ARG A 62 -7.14 -10.05 4.77
CA ARG A 62 -6.03 -9.84 3.84
C ARG A 62 -4.83 -9.21 4.54
N MET A 63 -5.03 -8.15 5.33
CA MET A 63 -3.94 -7.51 6.07
C MET A 63 -3.32 -8.43 7.12
N ASP A 64 -4.15 -9.20 7.85
CA ASP A 64 -3.68 -10.21 8.81
C ASP A 64 -2.78 -11.25 8.12
N THR A 65 -3.16 -11.67 6.90
CA THR A 65 -2.38 -12.62 6.12
C THR A 65 -1.05 -12.02 5.66
N ILE A 66 -1.04 -10.75 5.23
CA ILE A 66 0.18 -10.06 4.78
C ILE A 66 1.14 -9.86 5.95
N LEU A 67 0.63 -9.44 7.10
CA LEU A 67 1.40 -9.14 8.30
C LEU A 67 1.65 -10.38 9.16
N ALA A 68 1.22 -11.57 8.72
CA ALA A 68 1.46 -12.82 9.42
C ALA A 68 2.97 -13.01 9.65
N GLY A 69 3.35 -13.17 10.92
CA GLY A 69 4.75 -13.33 11.32
C GLY A 69 5.51 -12.03 11.59
N VAL A 70 4.91 -10.86 11.36
CA VAL A 70 5.40 -9.61 11.95
C VAL A 70 4.93 -9.58 13.40
N THR A 71 5.84 -9.75 14.34
CA THR A 71 5.53 -9.69 15.78
C THR A 71 5.81 -8.30 16.33
N GLU A 72 4.92 -7.86 17.23
CA GLU A 72 5.19 -6.81 18.21
C GLU A 72 6.32 -7.30 19.14
N GLY A 73 7.47 -6.62 19.16
CA GLY A 73 8.61 -6.95 20.02
C GLY A 73 9.61 -7.92 19.37
N SER A 74 10.91 -7.59 19.27
CA SER A 74 11.82 -7.19 20.35
C SER A 74 12.63 -5.90 20.08
N GLY A 75 12.26 -5.12 19.09
CA GLY A 75 12.97 -3.92 18.64
C GLY A 75 12.17 -2.62 18.82
N SER A 76 12.71 -1.53 18.30
CA SER A 76 12.04 -0.22 18.29
C SER A 76 10.78 -0.21 17.40
N VAL A 77 9.95 0.83 17.52
CA VAL A 77 8.84 1.08 16.59
C VAL A 77 9.36 1.22 15.15
N ALA A 78 10.54 1.82 14.96
CA ALA A 78 11.18 1.92 13.66
C ALA A 78 11.55 0.54 13.08
N ASP A 79 12.10 -0.36 13.89
CA ASP A 79 12.44 -1.72 13.46
C ASP A 79 11.17 -2.50 13.08
N THR A 80 10.07 -2.24 13.79
CA THR A 80 8.77 -2.87 13.50
C THR A 80 8.19 -2.31 12.20
N ALA A 81 8.30 -1.01 11.95
CA ALA A 81 7.91 -0.39 10.69
C ALA A 81 8.69 -0.95 9.49
N GLU A 82 9.99 -1.25 9.67
CA GLU A 82 10.80 -1.91 8.64
C GLU A 82 10.31 -3.34 8.36
N ARG A 83 10.01 -4.13 9.40
CA ARG A 83 9.42 -5.47 9.22
C ARG A 83 8.06 -5.44 8.52
N VAL A 84 7.24 -4.42 8.79
CA VAL A 84 5.97 -4.16 8.09
C VAL A 84 6.23 -3.86 6.60
N ALA A 85 7.18 -2.98 6.29
CA ALA A 85 7.55 -2.67 4.91
C ALA A 85 8.04 -3.90 4.13
N ASP A 86 8.84 -4.77 4.77
CA ASP A 86 9.27 -6.03 4.19
C ASP A 86 8.11 -6.99 3.92
N ALA A 87 7.16 -7.08 4.85
CA ALA A 87 5.97 -7.92 4.69
C ALA A 87 5.09 -7.46 3.52
N LEU A 88 4.86 -6.16 3.41
CA LEU A 88 4.16 -5.56 2.27
C LEU A 88 4.91 -5.82 0.97
N THR A 89 6.23 -5.69 0.97
CA THR A 89 7.07 -5.94 -0.21
C THR A 89 6.94 -7.39 -0.68
N ARG A 90 6.97 -8.37 0.24
CA ARG A 90 6.70 -9.79 -0.08
C ARG A 90 5.29 -10.02 -0.64
N ALA A 91 4.31 -9.20 -0.22
CA ALA A 91 2.94 -9.24 -0.72
C ALA A 91 2.73 -8.51 -2.07
N GLY A 92 3.80 -7.99 -2.69
CA GLY A 92 3.75 -7.34 -4.01
C GLY A 92 3.55 -5.82 -3.98
N TYR A 93 3.64 -5.20 -2.81
CA TYR A 93 3.81 -3.76 -2.71
C TYR A 93 5.27 -3.39 -3.03
N ALA A 94 5.53 -2.14 -3.43
CA ALA A 94 6.88 -1.60 -3.45
C ALA A 94 7.02 -0.64 -2.26
N THR A 95 7.52 -1.13 -1.13
CA THR A 95 7.48 -0.39 0.13
C THR A 95 8.87 -0.06 0.66
N THR A 96 9.03 1.15 1.18
CA THR A 96 10.25 1.63 1.84
C THR A 96 9.92 2.29 3.17
N THR A 97 10.86 2.30 4.10
CA THR A 97 10.81 3.15 5.31
C THR A 97 11.80 4.32 5.18
N THR A 98 11.38 5.51 5.61
CA THR A 98 12.22 6.72 5.60
C THR A 98 12.11 7.44 6.94
N PRO A 99 13.22 7.62 7.70
CA PRO A 99 13.22 8.46 8.89
C PRO A 99 12.89 9.91 8.54
N VAL A 100 12.16 10.60 9.42
CA VAL A 100 11.80 12.01 9.25
C VAL A 100 12.00 12.81 10.54
N ASP A 101 12.66 13.96 10.40
CA ASP A 101 12.96 14.92 11.48
C ASP A 101 12.05 16.15 11.42
N GLY A 102 10.81 15.96 10.93
CA GLY A 102 9.81 17.03 10.79
C GLY A 102 9.28 17.54 12.15
N PRO A 103 8.19 18.33 12.15
CA PRO A 103 7.56 18.82 13.37
C PRO A 103 7.18 17.71 14.38
N ILE A 104 6.98 16.50 13.88
CA ILE A 104 6.85 15.26 14.66
C ILE A 104 7.93 14.32 14.16
N HIS A 105 8.83 13.90 15.06
CA HIS A 105 9.86 12.92 14.73
C HIS A 105 9.22 11.54 14.55
N GLY A 106 9.59 10.86 13.47
CA GLY A 106 9.07 9.54 13.20
C GLY A 106 9.73 8.83 12.03
N VAL A 107 9.07 7.78 11.58
CA VAL A 107 9.37 7.06 10.35
C VAL A 107 8.16 7.12 9.42
N GLN A 108 8.39 7.18 8.11
CA GLN A 108 7.34 7.07 7.11
C GLN A 108 7.43 5.74 6.39
N ILE A 109 6.30 5.03 6.30
CA ILE A 109 6.13 3.86 5.45
C ILE A 109 5.56 4.37 4.12
N CYS A 110 6.35 4.27 3.05
CA CYS A 110 6.00 4.73 1.72
C CYS A 110 5.78 3.54 0.78
N GLN A 111 4.57 3.42 0.21
CA GLN A 111 4.23 2.41 -0.78
C GLN A 111 4.18 3.07 -2.16
N HIS A 112 5.23 2.87 -2.96
CA HIS A 112 5.37 3.39 -4.33
C HIS A 112 4.57 2.58 -5.36
N HIS A 113 4.13 1.38 -4.97
CA HIS A 113 3.23 0.55 -5.73
C HIS A 113 2.27 -0.17 -4.77
N CYS A 114 0.98 -0.04 -5.04
CA CYS A 114 -0.07 -0.76 -4.32
C CYS A 114 -0.80 -1.68 -5.31
N PRO A 115 -0.73 -3.01 -5.14
CA PRO A 115 -1.33 -3.97 -6.08
C PRO A 115 -2.86 -3.96 -6.07
N VAL A 116 -3.49 -3.23 -5.13
CA VAL A 116 -4.94 -3.12 -5.02
C VAL A 116 -5.43 -1.68 -5.23
N SER A 117 -4.59 -0.76 -5.70
CA SER A 117 -4.95 0.66 -5.84
C SER A 117 -6.21 0.86 -6.69
N HIS A 118 -6.29 0.20 -7.85
CA HIS A 118 -7.45 0.32 -8.72
C HIS A 118 -8.73 -0.24 -8.10
N VAL A 119 -8.61 -1.31 -7.30
CA VAL A 119 -9.76 -1.88 -6.57
C VAL A 119 -10.17 -0.94 -5.42
N ALA A 120 -9.20 -0.33 -4.75
CA ALA A 120 -9.43 0.57 -3.63
C ALA A 120 -10.07 1.92 -4.03
N GLU A 121 -10.07 2.28 -5.32
CA GLU A 121 -10.84 3.42 -5.84
C GLU A 121 -12.34 3.27 -5.57
N GLU A 122 -12.88 2.05 -5.61
CA GLU A 122 -14.29 1.78 -5.32
C GLU A 122 -14.52 1.25 -3.89
N PHE A 123 -13.50 0.64 -3.29
CA PHE A 123 -13.57 -0.05 -2.01
C PHE A 123 -12.53 0.51 -1.03
N PRO A 124 -12.78 1.71 -0.46
CA PRO A 124 -11.83 2.38 0.45
C PRO A 124 -11.56 1.59 1.74
N GLU A 125 -12.42 0.62 2.10
CA GLU A 125 -12.22 -0.28 3.24
C GLU A 125 -10.86 -1.01 3.16
N LEU A 126 -10.34 -1.26 1.96
CA LEU A 126 -9.02 -1.84 1.75
C LEU A 126 -7.90 -0.95 2.31
N CYS A 127 -7.97 0.36 2.08
CA CYS A 127 -7.00 1.33 2.56
C CYS A 127 -7.20 1.66 4.05
N GLU A 128 -8.45 1.76 4.50
CA GLU A 128 -8.80 2.02 5.90
C GLU A 128 -8.26 0.91 6.80
N THR A 129 -8.56 -0.34 6.45
CA THR A 129 -8.13 -1.49 7.26
C THR A 129 -6.63 -1.74 7.20
N GLU A 130 -5.95 -1.38 6.10
CA GLU A 130 -4.48 -1.34 6.07
C GLU A 130 -3.91 -0.37 7.11
N SER A 131 -4.46 0.85 7.19
CA SER A 131 -4.02 1.85 8.17
C SER A 131 -4.32 1.42 9.61
N GLU A 132 -5.46 0.78 9.85
CA GLU A 132 -5.82 0.23 11.17
C GLU A 132 -4.86 -0.90 11.58
N ALA A 133 -4.55 -1.82 10.66
CA ALA A 133 -3.62 -2.90 10.91
C ALA A 133 -2.20 -2.38 11.20
N PHE A 134 -1.77 -1.30 10.56
CA PHE A 134 -0.50 -0.64 10.90
C PHE A 134 -0.53 -0.04 12.31
N ALA A 135 -1.61 0.64 12.70
CA ALA A 135 -1.72 1.22 14.04
C ALA A 135 -1.65 0.14 15.13
N GLU A 136 -2.35 -0.97 14.93
CA GLU A 136 -2.33 -2.11 15.85
C GLU A 136 -0.91 -2.68 15.98
N ILE A 137 -0.30 -3.09 14.87
CA ILE A 137 0.98 -3.81 14.90
C ILE A 137 2.17 -2.95 15.34
N LEU A 138 2.07 -1.63 15.15
CA LEU A 138 3.10 -0.69 15.59
C LEU A 138 2.88 -0.24 17.04
N GLY A 139 1.72 -0.53 17.63
CA GLY A 139 1.36 -0.12 18.98
C GLY A 139 1.25 1.40 19.16
N THR A 140 1.14 2.16 18.07
CA THR A 140 1.02 3.63 18.08
C THR A 140 0.05 4.09 17.00
N HIS A 141 -0.46 5.31 17.14
CA HIS A 141 -1.27 5.90 16.08
C HIS A 141 -0.42 6.10 14.82
N VAL A 142 -1.07 5.97 13.67
CA VAL A 142 -0.46 6.26 12.38
C VAL A 142 -1.30 7.28 11.63
N GLN A 143 -0.66 8.09 10.80
CA GLN A 143 -1.36 9.07 9.98
C GLN A 143 -1.06 8.82 8.50
N ARG A 144 -2.11 8.52 7.72
CA ARG A 144 -2.02 8.52 6.26
C ARG A 144 -1.92 9.95 5.77
N LEU A 145 -0.83 10.28 5.07
CA LEU A 145 -0.52 11.61 4.54
C LEU A 145 -0.83 11.73 3.05
N ALA A 146 -0.64 10.65 2.30
CA ALA A 146 -0.83 10.59 0.85
C ALA A 146 -1.35 9.21 0.46
N THR A 147 -2.07 9.11 -0.66
CA THR A 147 -2.60 7.86 -1.20
C THR A 147 -2.58 7.86 -2.73
N ILE A 148 -2.12 6.77 -3.32
CA ILE A 148 -2.12 6.58 -4.78
C ILE A 148 -3.53 6.73 -5.38
N VAL A 149 -4.57 6.30 -4.65
CA VAL A 149 -5.98 6.42 -5.07
C VAL A 149 -6.38 7.90 -5.28
N ASN A 150 -5.79 8.82 -4.53
CA ASN A 150 -6.03 10.26 -4.69
C ASN A 150 -5.13 10.90 -5.76
N GLY A 151 -4.32 10.11 -6.47
CA GLY A 151 -3.40 10.58 -7.50
C GLY A 151 -1.99 10.91 -7.00
N ASP A 152 -1.67 10.61 -5.75
CA ASP A 152 -0.31 10.79 -5.23
C ASP A 152 0.67 9.77 -5.83
N CYS A 153 1.96 10.10 -5.85
CA CYS A 153 3.00 9.20 -6.40
C CYS A 153 3.25 7.96 -5.51
N ALA A 154 2.85 8.02 -4.24
CA ALA A 154 2.96 6.93 -3.29
C ALA A 154 1.89 7.07 -2.19
N CYS A 155 1.51 5.96 -1.56
CA CYS A 155 0.83 6.03 -0.28
C CYS A 155 1.90 6.29 0.80
N THR A 156 1.70 7.31 1.63
CA THR A 156 2.65 7.66 2.69
C THR A 156 1.94 7.60 4.03
N THR A 157 2.42 6.76 4.94
CA THR A 157 1.92 6.68 6.31
C THR A 157 3.01 7.10 7.28
N HIS A 158 2.75 8.13 8.08
CA HIS A 158 3.66 8.56 9.14
C HIS A 158 3.39 7.79 10.44
N VAL A 159 4.48 7.33 11.04
CA VAL A 159 4.53 6.61 12.29
C VAL A 159 5.41 7.43 13.26
N PRO A 160 4.84 8.00 14.32
CA PRO A 160 5.61 8.77 15.29
C PRO A 160 6.49 7.83 16.14
N LEU A 161 7.73 8.23 16.39
CA LEU A 161 8.67 7.50 17.24
C LEU A 161 8.73 8.07 18.67
N ASP A 162 8.26 9.31 18.85
CA ASP A 162 8.16 9.97 20.15
C ASP A 162 6.77 9.75 20.75
N ALA A 163 6.51 8.58 21.33
CA ALA A 163 5.25 8.33 22.02
C ALA A 163 5.40 7.38 23.22
N ASP A 164 6.26 7.74 24.17
CA ASP A 164 6.14 7.25 25.57
C ASP A 164 5.06 8.04 26.34
N GLY A 165 3.97 8.40 25.67
CA GLY A 165 2.89 9.20 26.22
C GLY A 165 1.54 8.60 25.84
N PRO A 166 0.64 8.29 26.80
CA PRO A 166 -0.66 7.74 26.47
C PRO A 166 -1.40 8.73 25.58
N ALA A 167 -2.09 8.19 24.56
CA ALA A 167 -3.00 8.94 23.71
C ALA A 167 -3.90 9.83 24.59
N ARG A 168 -3.64 11.14 24.61
CA ARG A 168 -4.55 12.09 25.25
C ARG A 168 -5.75 12.21 24.35
N THR A 169 -6.81 11.49 24.71
CA THR A 169 -8.17 11.84 24.30
C THR A 169 -8.40 13.31 24.68
N PRO A 170 -8.70 14.22 23.73
CA PRO A 170 -9.10 15.57 24.10
C PRO A 170 -10.46 15.45 24.81
N ALA A 171 -10.45 15.58 26.14
CA ALA A 171 -11.67 15.75 26.91
C ALA A 171 -12.30 17.07 26.50
N LEU A 172 -13.43 16.98 25.78
CA LEU A 172 -14.28 18.13 25.51
C LEU A 172 -14.90 18.58 26.85
N THR A 173 -14.32 19.62 27.45
CA THR A 173 -14.84 20.24 28.65
C THR A 173 -16.12 21.02 28.30
N SER A 174 -17.27 20.36 28.40
CA SER A 174 -18.57 21.03 28.37
C SER A 174 -18.70 21.90 29.62
N GLN A 175 -18.44 23.20 29.48
CA GLN A 175 -18.81 24.19 30.50
C GLN A 175 -20.32 24.40 30.41
N THR A 176 -21.05 23.71 31.29
CA THR A 176 -22.45 24.03 31.60
C THR A 176 -22.48 25.36 32.37
N THR A 177 -22.89 26.43 31.72
CA THR A 177 -23.28 27.67 32.41
C THR A 177 -24.67 27.47 33.02
N ALA A 178 -24.70 27.33 34.34
CA ALA A 178 -25.93 27.31 35.12
C ALA A 178 -26.58 28.70 35.10
N SER A 179 -27.68 28.84 34.37
CA SER A 179 -28.54 30.02 34.43
C SER A 179 -29.44 29.94 35.66
N LYS A 180 -29.12 30.67 36.72
CA LYS A 180 -30.01 30.84 37.88
C LYS A 180 -31.16 31.79 37.54
N GLN A 181 -32.38 31.30 37.72
CA GLN A 181 -33.62 32.09 37.74
C GLN A 181 -33.62 33.05 38.95
N GLY A 182 -34.06 34.28 38.72
CA GLY A 182 -34.34 35.28 39.74
C GLY A 182 -35.61 36.05 39.37
N ALA A 183 -36.58 36.02 40.27
CA ALA A 183 -37.94 36.56 40.16
C ALA A 183 -38.06 38.03 40.58
N ALA A 184 -39.27 38.56 40.38
CA ALA A 184 -39.84 39.84 40.85
C ALA A 184 -39.37 41.09 40.08
N LYS A 185 -40.26 41.99 39.61
CA LYS A 185 -41.42 42.60 40.27
C LYS A 185 -42.43 43.09 39.25
#